data_AF-A0A523GBG2-F1
#
_entry.id   AF-A0A523GBG2-F1
#
_cell.length_a   1.000
_cell.length_b   1.000
_cell.length_c   1.000
_cell.angle_alpha   90.00
_cell.angle_beta   90.00
_cell.angle_gamma   90.00
#
_symmetry.space_group_name_H-M   'P 1'
#
loop_
_entity.id
_entity.type
_entity.pdbx_description
1 polymer ?
#
loop_
_entity_poly.entity_id
_entity_poly.type
_entity_poly.pdbx_seq_one_letter_code
_entity_poly.pdbx_strand_id
1 'polypeptide(L)'
;DFTKNALIKSNARRFETQFSLLGMLQEMSNFNLDANYIEEEEAIIRNMTLEQHKALANKYLDESKMAYLIVGDATTQYPQFKDMGFDEVMLVDKEGDEVKLQEVKQ
;
A
#
# COMPACT_ATOMS: atom_id res chain seq x y z
N ASP A 1 17.49 7.88 6.30
CA ASP A 1 17.07 9.14 6.96
C ASP A 1 15.84 9.80 6.37
N PHE A 2 15.75 10.01 5.05
CA PHE A 2 14.58 10.61 4.42
C PHE A 2 13.25 9.94 4.81
N THR A 3 13.13 8.62 4.62
CA THR A 3 11.89 7.88 4.90
C THR A 3 11.48 7.96 6.37
N LYS A 4 12.43 7.78 7.30
CA LYS A 4 12.17 7.91 8.74
C LYS A 4 11.63 9.30 9.09
N ASN A 5 12.30 10.35 8.61
CA ASN A 5 11.89 11.73 8.87
C ASN A 5 10.52 12.05 8.25
N ALA A 6 10.23 11.52 7.08
CA ALA A 6 8.93 11.68 6.43
C ALA A 6 7.81 11.03 7.24
N LEU A 7 8.02 9.81 7.75
CA LEU A 7 7.05 9.08 8.56
C LEU A 7 6.77 9.79 9.89
N ILE A 8 7.82 10.21 10.61
CA ILE A 8 7.68 10.93 11.89
C ILE A 8 6.89 12.25 11.69
N LYS A 9 7.25 13.05 10.68
CA LYS A 9 6.54 14.29 10.35
C LYS A 9 5.10 14.03 9.91
N SER A 10 4.85 12.95 9.18
CA SER A 10 3.50 12.55 8.80
C SER A 10 2.67 12.18 10.01
N ASN A 11 3.27 11.52 11.01
CA ASN A 11 2.59 11.17 12.25
C ASN A 11 2.17 12.41 13.04
N ALA A 12 3.04 13.42 13.15
CA ALA A 12 2.69 14.69 13.81
C ALA A 12 1.46 15.37 13.17
N ARG A 13 1.35 15.35 11.83
CA ARG A 13 0.20 15.92 11.12
C ARG A 13 -1.11 15.15 11.31
N ARG A 14 -1.05 13.86 11.68
CA ARG A 14 -2.25 13.03 11.89
C ARG A 14 -3.12 13.54 13.03
N PHE A 15 -2.69 14.51 13.83
CA PHE A 15 -3.42 14.96 15.04
C PHE A 15 -3.66 16.48 15.08
N GLU A 16 -3.50 17.18 13.95
CA GLU A 16 -3.61 18.65 13.91
C GLU A 16 -5.05 19.17 13.88
N THR A 17 -6.01 18.39 13.36
CA THR A 17 -7.41 18.81 13.24
C THR A 17 -8.32 18.10 14.23
N GLN A 18 -9.45 18.71 14.58
CA GLN A 18 -10.42 18.11 15.50
C GLN A 18 -10.95 16.76 15.01
N PHE A 19 -11.19 16.60 13.70
CA PHE A 19 -11.60 15.31 13.14
C PHE A 19 -10.49 14.25 13.26
N SER A 20 -9.23 14.66 13.12
CA SER A 20 -8.10 13.73 13.27
C SER A 20 -7.92 13.28 14.73
N LEU A 21 -8.15 14.17 15.70
CA LEU A 21 -8.17 13.82 17.13
C LEU A 21 -9.33 12.88 17.48
N LEU A 22 -10.51 13.08 16.90
CA LEU A 22 -11.63 12.14 17.07
C LEU A 22 -11.28 10.75 16.50
N GLY A 23 -10.66 10.71 15.31
CA GLY A 23 -10.20 9.45 14.71
C GLY A 23 -9.17 8.71 15.58
N MET A 24 -8.25 9.43 16.21
CA MET A 24 -7.31 8.87 17.19
C MET A 24 -8.04 8.20 18.35
N LEU A 25 -9.02 8.88 18.96
CA LEU A 25 -9.79 8.30 20.07
C LEU A 25 -10.59 7.06 19.64
N GLN A 26 -11.10 7.05 18.40
CA GLN A 26 -11.77 5.88 17.83
C GLN A 26 -10.80 4.71 17.65
N GLU A 27 -9.59 4.96 17.13
CA GLU A 27 -8.54 3.96 16.99
C GLU A 27 -8.14 3.37 18.34
N MET A 28 -7.88 4.24 19.34
CA MET A 28 -7.59 3.82 20.71
C MET A 28 -8.68 2.92 21.30
N SER A 29 -9.94 3.29 21.11
CA SER A 29 -11.09 2.51 21.59
C SER A 29 -11.22 1.17 20.87
N ASN A 30 -11.11 1.17 19.54
CA ASN A 30 -11.30 -0.03 18.71
C ASN A 30 -10.24 -1.10 18.95
N PHE A 31 -9.00 -0.68 19.20
CA PHE A 31 -7.87 -1.59 19.40
C PHE A 31 -7.39 -1.66 20.85
N ASN A 32 -8.08 -1.00 21.78
CA ASN A 32 -7.72 -0.90 23.20
C ASN A 32 -6.25 -0.48 23.39
N LEU A 33 -5.87 0.61 22.73
CA LEU A 33 -4.50 1.14 22.77
C LEU A 33 -4.31 2.04 24.00
N ASP A 34 -3.09 2.00 24.54
CA ASP A 34 -2.69 2.90 25.63
C ASP A 34 -2.62 4.35 25.16
N ALA A 35 -2.74 5.29 26.11
CA ALA A 35 -2.73 6.73 25.81
C ALA A 35 -1.43 7.21 25.14
N ASN A 36 -0.33 6.49 25.33
CA ASN A 36 1.00 6.80 24.81
C ASN A 36 1.37 5.99 23.55
N TYR A 37 0.44 5.24 22.93
CA TYR A 37 0.76 4.38 21.78
C TYR A 37 1.46 5.12 20.62
N ILE A 38 1.14 6.40 20.43
CA ILE A 38 1.75 7.26 19.40
C ILE A 38 3.25 7.47 19.66
N GLU A 39 3.64 7.65 20.93
CA GLU A 39 5.04 7.78 21.32
C GLU A 39 5.80 6.47 21.07
N GLU A 40 5.15 5.33 21.31
CA GLU A 40 5.70 4.01 21.05
C GLU A 40 5.89 3.75 19.55
N GLU A 41 4.91 4.10 18.72
CA GLU A 41 5.02 4.04 17.25
C GLU A 41 6.20 4.89 16.75
N GLU A 42 6.36 6.11 17.27
CA GLU A 42 7.46 6.98 16.90
C GLU A 42 8.81 6.39 17.32
N ALA A 43 8.90 5.81 18.52
CA ALA A 43 10.11 5.14 19.00
C ALA A 43 10.48 3.95 18.10
N ILE A 44 9.50 3.16 17.65
CA ILE A 44 9.71 2.06 16.70
C ILE A 44 10.33 2.59 15.40
N ILE A 45 9.76 3.65 14.81
CA ILE A 45 10.26 4.23 13.55
C ILE A 45 11.69 4.79 13.71
N ARG A 46 11.96 5.48 14.83
CA ARG A 46 13.29 6.05 15.12
C ARG A 46 14.35 4.95 15.21
N ASN A 47 14.04 3.89 15.95
CA ASN A 47 14.96 2.80 16.25
C ASN A 47 15.06 1.74 15.13
N MET A 48 14.18 1.76 14.13
CA MET A 48 14.19 0.80 13.03
C MET A 48 15.51 0.81 12.25
N THR A 49 16.15 -0.35 12.12
CA THR A 49 17.36 -0.51 11.33
C THR A 49 17.04 -0.87 9.88
N LEU A 50 18.02 -0.71 8.98
CA LEU A 50 17.88 -1.14 7.58
C LEU A 50 17.63 -2.65 7.47
N GLU A 51 18.30 -3.44 8.31
CA GLU A 51 18.15 -4.90 8.33
C GLU A 51 16.73 -5.30 8.74
N GLN A 52 16.20 -4.73 9.83
CA GLN A 52 14.81 -4.97 10.25
C GLN A 52 13.81 -4.54 9.17
N HIS A 53 14.04 -3.39 8.52
CA HIS A 53 13.19 -2.93 7.44
C HIS A 53 13.18 -3.90 6.24
N LYS A 54 14.35 -4.39 5.83
CA LYS A 54 14.47 -5.42 4.78
C LYS A 54 13.82 -6.74 5.18
N ALA A 55 13.97 -7.15 6.44
CA ALA A 55 13.33 -8.37 6.95
C ALA A 55 11.80 -8.26 6.89
N LEU A 56 11.24 -7.11 7.25
CA LEU A 56 9.80 -6.85 7.12
C LEU A 56 9.34 -6.85 5.65
N ALA A 57 10.11 -6.19 4.76
CA ALA A 57 9.80 -6.18 3.34
C ALA A 57 9.76 -7.61 2.76
N ASN A 58 10.80 -8.41 3.02
CA ASN A 58 10.86 -9.80 2.54
C ASN A 58 9.77 -10.69 3.17
N LYS A 59 9.30 -10.37 4.38
CA LYS A 59 8.24 -11.13 5.04
C LYS A 59 6.86 -10.89 4.41
N TYR A 60 6.57 -9.64 4.04
CA TYR A 60 5.22 -9.24 3.62
C TYR A 60 5.06 -9.02 2.12
N LEU A 61 6.14 -8.70 1.39
CA LEU A 61 6.15 -8.58 -0.07
C LEU A 61 6.45 -9.94 -0.72
N ASP A 62 5.60 -10.92 -0.40
CA ASP A 62 5.64 -12.23 -1.03
C ASP A 62 4.90 -12.15 -2.37
N GLU A 63 5.66 -12.07 -3.46
CA GLU A 63 5.14 -11.94 -4.84
C GLU A 63 4.14 -13.05 -5.20
N SER A 64 4.25 -14.24 -4.59
CA SER A 64 3.32 -15.35 -4.82
C SER A 64 1.90 -15.12 -4.27
N LYS A 65 1.74 -14.11 -3.40
CA LYS A 65 0.46 -13.74 -2.77
C LYS A 65 -0.04 -12.38 -3.21
N MET A 66 0.63 -11.76 -4.19
CA MET A 66 0.30 -10.43 -4.68
C MET A 66 -0.31 -10.52 -6.08
N ALA A 67 -1.31 -9.68 -6.33
CA ALA A 67 -1.83 -9.42 -7.66
C ALA A 67 -1.40 -8.02 -8.10
N TYR A 68 -0.95 -7.90 -9.35
CA TYR A 68 -0.66 -6.62 -9.97
C TYR A 68 -1.91 -6.13 -10.71
N LEU A 69 -2.49 -5.01 -10.27
CA LEU A 69 -3.60 -4.35 -10.95
C LEU A 69 -3.10 -3.11 -11.67
N ILE A 70 -3.30 -3.08 -12.99
CA ILE A 70 -2.95 -1.94 -13.83
C ILE A 70 -4.25 -1.34 -14.37
N VAL A 71 -4.48 -0.06 -14.09
CA VAL A 71 -5.66 0.68 -14.57
C VAL A 71 -5.19 1.72 -15.59
N GLY A 72 -5.60 1.56 -16.84
CA GLY A 72 -5.20 2.46 -17.92
C GLY A 72 -5.65 1.98 -19.30
N ASP A 73 -5.00 2.49 -20.36
CA ASP A 73 -5.26 2.06 -21.73
C ASP A 73 -4.70 0.65 -21.98
N ALA A 74 -5.61 -0.32 -22.11
CA ALA A 74 -5.26 -1.71 -22.38
C ALA A 74 -4.67 -1.91 -23.78
N THR A 75 -5.02 -1.06 -24.76
CA THR A 75 -4.59 -1.22 -26.16
C THR A 75 -3.08 -1.11 -26.29
N THR A 76 -2.49 -0.12 -25.60
CA THR A 76 -1.06 0.13 -25.63
C THR A 76 -0.30 -0.70 -24.61
N GLN A 77 -0.93 -1.06 -23.48
CA GLN A 77 -0.21 -1.62 -22.35
C GLN A 77 -0.33 -3.13 -22.18
N TYR A 78 -1.49 -3.72 -22.50
CA TYR A 78 -1.77 -5.13 -22.24
C TYR A 78 -0.86 -6.12 -23.00
N PRO A 79 -0.49 -5.88 -24.28
CA PRO A 79 0.43 -6.78 -24.99
C PRO A 79 1.77 -6.96 -24.27
N GLN A 80 2.30 -5.87 -23.69
CA GLN A 80 3.58 -5.88 -22.99
C GLN A 80 3.58 -6.85 -21.80
N PHE A 81 2.48 -6.88 -21.05
CA PHE A 81 2.39 -7.65 -19.81
C PHE A 81 2.35 -9.16 -20.07
N LYS A 82 1.82 -9.59 -21.22
CA LYS A 82 1.87 -11.01 -21.63
C LYS A 82 3.30 -11.51 -21.79
N ASP A 83 4.22 -10.64 -22.19
CA ASP A 83 5.61 -10.99 -22.45
C ASP A 83 6.52 -10.78 -21.22
N MET A 84 5.98 -10.25 -20.11
CA MET A 84 6.74 -9.94 -18.89
C MET A 84 6.92 -11.14 -17.94
N GLY A 85 6.44 -12.33 -18.30
CA GLY A 85 6.67 -13.55 -17.53
C GLY A 85 5.78 -13.69 -16.28
N PHE A 86 4.63 -13.02 -16.25
CA PHE A 86 3.59 -13.29 -15.25
C PHE A 86 2.88 -14.61 -15.57
N ASP A 87 2.56 -15.38 -14.53
CA ASP A 87 1.88 -16.68 -14.67
C ASP A 87 0.49 -16.54 -15.33
N GLU A 88 -0.24 -15.48 -15.00
CA GLU A 88 -1.58 -15.20 -15.52
C GLU A 88 -1.77 -13.69 -15.72
N VAL A 89 -2.21 -13.28 -16.92
CA VAL A 89 -2.45 -11.88 -17.28
C VAL A 89 -3.87 -11.73 -17.81
N MET A 90 -4.76 -11.28 -16.93
CA MET A 90 -6.18 -11.07 -17.23
C MET A 90 -6.46 -9.62 -17.59
N LEU A 91 -7.39 -9.41 -18.53
CA LEU A 91 -7.99 -8.11 -18.76
C LEU A 91 -9.38 -8.11 -18.14
N VAL A 92 -9.63 -7.14 -17.28
CA VAL A 92 -10.92 -6.96 -16.59
C VAL A 92 -11.56 -5.65 -17.02
N ASP A 93 -12.89 -5.64 -17.14
CA ASP A 93 -13.65 -4.42 -17.32
C ASP A 93 -13.93 -3.70 -15.99
N LYS A 94 -14.73 -2.63 -16.03
CA LYS A 94 -15.06 -1.81 -14.85
C LYS A 94 -15.98 -2.53 -13.85
N GLU A 95 -16.65 -3.59 -14.28
CA GLU A 95 -17.47 -4.48 -13.44
C GLU A 95 -16.62 -5.56 -12.78
N GLY A 96 -15.40 -5.79 -13.29
CA GLY A 96 -14.49 -6.84 -12.82
C GLY A 96 -14.65 -8.16 -13.58
N ASP A 97 -15.40 -8.15 -14.69
CA ASP A 97 -15.59 -9.32 -15.54
C ASP A 97 -14.40 -9.48 -16.50
N GLU A 98 -13.97 -10.73 -16.72
CA GLU A 98 -12.88 -11.03 -17.66
C GLU A 98 -13.34 -10.78 -19.10
N VAL A 99 -12.56 -9.97 -19.82
CA VAL A 99 -12.84 -9.62 -21.21
C VAL A 99 -11.65 -9.93 -22.10
N LYS A 100 -11.92 -10.38 -23.33
CA LYS A 100 -10.89 -10.47 -24.37
C LYS A 100 -10.73 -9.09 -25.01
N LEU A 101 -9.50 -8.70 -25.32
CA LEU A 101 -9.25 -7.55 -26.20
C LEU A 101 -10.01 -7.77 -27.51
N GLN A 102 -11.08 -7.01 -27.72
CA GLN A 102 -11.70 -6.91 -29.03
C GLN A 102 -10.78 -6.02 -29.87
N GLU A 103 -10.38 -6.48 -31.05
CA GLU A 103 -9.75 -5.59 -32.03
C GLU A 103 -10.77 -4.50 -32.37
N VAL A 104 -10.61 -3.33 -31.76
CA VAL A 104 -11.32 -2.14 -32.18
C VAL A 104 -10.75 -1.82 -33.56
N LYS A 105 -11.45 -2.24 -34.62
CA LYS A 105 -11.16 -1.77 -35.97
C LYS A 105 -11.20 -0.24 -35.93
N GLN A 106 -10.06 0.38 -36.19
CA GLN A 106 -10.00 1.79 -36.56
C GLN A 106 -10.83 2.05 -37.80
#